data_AF-M2MN65-F1
#
_entry.id   AF-M2MN65-F1
#
_cell.length_a   1.000
_cell.length_b   1.000
_cell.length_c   1.000
_cell.angle_alpha   90.00
_cell.angle_beta   90.00
_cell.angle_gamma   90.00
#
_symmetry.space_group_name_H-M   'P 1'
#
loop_
_entity.id
_entity.type
_entity.pdbx_description
1 polymer ?
#
loop_
_entity_poly.entity_id
_entity_poly.type
_entity_poly.pdbx_seq_one_letter_code
_entity_poly.pdbx_strand_id
1 'polypeptide(L)'
;LPPLPKLRVRRPDRAEANPCIGVMSTVLGCWASQGQMAQGCAMLEQQLRACMDAKKPMEAQKSRINSHFSRFYPQIIGPHKR
;
A
#
# COMPACT_ATOMS: atom_id res chain seq x y z
N LEU A 1 10.61 -26.56 3.01
CA LEU A 1 10.89 -25.88 1.72
C LEU A 1 12.02 -26.65 1.05
N PRO A 2 11.91 -27.00 -0.24
CA PRO A 2 13.07 -27.46 -1.00
C PRO A 2 14.18 -26.40 -0.93
N PRO A 3 15.46 -26.78 -1.12
CA PRO A 3 16.57 -25.83 -1.05
C PRO A 3 16.36 -24.72 -2.10
N LEU A 4 16.06 -23.52 -1.62
CA LEU A 4 15.97 -22.32 -2.44
C LEU A 4 17.36 -21.68 -2.57
N PRO A 5 17.66 -20.99 -3.69
CA PRO A 5 18.92 -20.26 -3.82
C PRO A 5 19.01 -19.09 -2.84
N LYS A 6 17.89 -18.39 -2.58
CA LYS A 6 17.78 -17.28 -1.61
C LYS A 6 16.36 -17.18 -1.05
N LEU A 7 16.21 -17.15 0.28
CA LEU A 7 14.94 -16.85 0.93
C LEU A 7 14.75 -15.34 1.03
N ARG A 8 13.76 -14.80 0.30
CA ARG A 8 13.47 -13.37 0.29
C ARG A 8 11.98 -13.10 0.06
N VAL A 9 11.46 -12.09 0.76
CA VAL A 9 10.12 -11.54 0.50
C VAL A 9 10.22 -10.50 -0.62
N ARG A 10 9.44 -10.69 -1.69
CA ARG A 10 9.49 -9.85 -2.90
C ARG A 10 9.00 -8.43 -2.66
N ARG A 11 7.97 -8.25 -1.83
CA ARG A 11 7.44 -6.95 -1.37
C ARG A 11 7.39 -6.95 0.15
N PRO A 12 8.49 -6.57 0.82
CA PRO A 12 8.57 -6.61 2.27
C PRO A 12 7.79 -5.48 2.95
N ASP A 13 7.56 -4.39 2.21
CA ASP A 13 6.83 -3.22 2.67
C ASP A 13 5.39 -3.24 2.17
N ARG A 14 4.48 -2.69 2.98
CA ARG A 14 3.09 -2.48 2.56
C ARG A 14 3.06 -1.37 1.52
N ALA A 15 2.35 -1.60 0.42
CA ALA A 15 2.03 -0.55 -0.51
C ALA A 15 0.96 0.35 0.12
N GLU A 16 1.35 1.52 0.60
CA GLU A 16 0.39 2.53 1.02
C GLU A 16 -0.30 3.11 -0.21
N ALA A 17 -1.61 2.94 -0.28
CA ALA A 17 -2.42 3.57 -1.31
C ALA A 17 -2.59 5.07 -0.99
N ASN A 18 -2.71 5.90 -2.02
CA ASN A 18 -2.97 7.33 -1.82
C ASN A 18 -4.36 7.51 -1.17
N PRO A 19 -4.46 8.18 -0.01
CA PRO A 19 -5.72 8.35 0.71
C PRO A 19 -6.79 9.10 -0.11
N CYS A 20 -6.38 9.96 -1.04
CA CYS A 20 -7.31 10.75 -1.86
C CYS A 20 -8.01 9.92 -2.93
N ILE A 21 -7.49 8.74 -3.29
CA ILE A 21 -8.15 7.84 -4.23
C ILE A 21 -9.46 7.31 -3.64
N GLY A 22 -9.49 7.04 -2.32
CA GLY A 22 -10.71 6.65 -1.63
C GLY A 22 -11.78 7.74 -1.72
N VAL A 23 -11.42 8.98 -1.37
CA VAL A 23 -12.34 10.13 -1.44
C VAL A 23 -12.77 10.44 -2.88
N MET A 24 -11.87 10.29 -3.85
CA MET A 24 -12.22 10.45 -5.26
C MET A 24 -13.28 9.43 -5.69
N SER A 25 -13.15 8.17 -5.27
CA SER A 25 -14.13 7.13 -5.61
C SER A 25 -15.51 7.41 -5.03
N THR A 26 -15.61 8.04 -3.85
CA THR A 26 -16.89 8.42 -3.24
C THR A 26 -17.53 9.61 -3.96
N VAL A 27 -16.74 10.59 -4.42
CA VAL A 27 -17.22 11.69 -5.28
C VAL A 27 -17.81 11.15 -6.58
N LEU A 28 -17.08 10.25 -7.25
CA LEU A 28 -17.55 9.62 -8.50
C LEU A 28 -18.84 8.81 -8.27
N GLY A 29 -18.94 8.07 -7.16
CA GLY A 29 -20.17 7.37 -6.79
C GLY A 29 -21.35 8.31 -6.54
N CYS A 30 -21.10 9.47 -5.93
CA CYS A 30 -22.11 10.48 -5.70
C CYS A 30 -22.62 11.08 -7.02
N TRP A 31 -21.73 11.43 -7.95
CA TRP A 31 -22.10 11.91 -9.27
C TRP A 31 -22.84 10.86 -10.10
N ALA A 32 -22.46 9.58 -9.97
CA ALA A 32 -23.16 8.48 -10.62
C ALA A 32 -24.60 8.31 -10.12
N SER A 33 -24.85 8.63 -8.84
CA SER A 33 -26.15 8.41 -8.19
C SER A 33 -27.10 9.61 -8.30
N GLN A 34 -26.57 10.83 -8.14
CA GLN A 34 -27.37 12.05 -8.02
C GLN A 34 -27.23 12.99 -9.23
N GLY A 35 -26.39 12.65 -10.20
CA GLY A 35 -26.01 13.52 -11.29
C GLY A 35 -24.79 14.37 -10.97
N GLN A 36 -24.12 14.84 -12.03
CA GLN A 36 -22.91 15.63 -11.91
C GLN A 36 -23.21 16.99 -11.24
N MET A 37 -22.41 17.38 -10.25
CA MET A 37 -22.56 18.63 -9.49
C MET A 37 -23.88 18.75 -8.68
N ALA A 38 -24.47 17.64 -8.24
CA ALA A 38 -25.57 17.70 -7.29
C ALA A 38 -25.11 18.35 -5.97
N GLN A 39 -25.94 19.21 -5.37
CA GLN A 39 -25.63 19.90 -4.10
C GLN A 39 -25.28 18.91 -2.97
N GLY A 40 -25.79 17.67 -3.03
CA GLY A 40 -25.46 16.60 -2.10
C GLY A 40 -24.00 16.11 -2.14
N CYS A 41 -23.26 16.37 -3.23
CA CYS A 41 -21.86 15.96 -3.38
C CYS A 41 -20.84 17.03 -2.96
N ALA A 42 -21.29 18.26 -2.67
CA ALA A 42 -20.42 19.41 -2.37
C ALA A 42 -19.49 19.16 -1.16
N MET A 43 -19.98 18.45 -0.14
CA MET A 43 -19.16 18.09 1.03
C MET A 43 -18.04 17.10 0.67
N LEU A 44 -18.31 16.15 -0.24
CA LEU A 44 -17.31 15.17 -0.70
C LEU A 44 -16.25 15.84 -1.58
N GLU A 45 -16.64 16.81 -2.39
CA GLU A 45 -15.71 17.63 -3.18
C GLU A 45 -14.78 18.46 -2.29
N GLN A 46 -15.31 19.04 -1.20
CA GLN A 46 -14.48 19.75 -0.22
C GLN A 46 -13.49 18.82 0.48
N GLN A 47 -13.90 17.59 0.82
CA GLN A 47 -12.99 16.58 1.39
C GLN A 47 -11.91 16.16 0.40
N LEU A 48 -12.25 16.01 -0.89
CA LEU A 48 -11.27 15.69 -1.93
C LEU A 48 -10.24 16.81 -2.07
N ARG A 49 -10.70 18.07 -2.05
CA ARG A 49 -9.82 19.24 -2.10
C ARG A 49 -8.88 19.30 -0.90
N ALA A 50 -9.41 19.12 0.31
CA ALA A 50 -8.61 19.06 1.52
C ALA A 50 -7.57 17.92 1.49
N CYS A 51 -7.90 16.77 0.89
CA CYS A 51 -6.96 15.68 0.72
C CYS A 51 -5.83 16.01 -0.28
N MET A 52 -6.17 16.67 -1.39
CA MET A 52 -5.18 17.06 -2.41
C MET A 52 -4.29 18.23 -1.99
N ASP A 53 -4.83 19.14 -1.15
CA ASP A 53 -4.07 20.25 -0.57
C ASP A 53 -3.15 19.78 0.58
N ALA A 54 -3.44 18.63 1.18
CA ALA A 54 -2.59 18.04 2.22
C ALA A 54 -1.24 17.59 1.64
N LYS A 55 -0.17 17.78 2.42
CA LYS A 55 1.17 17.31 2.04
C LYS A 55 1.20 15.78 1.96
N LYS A 56 1.90 15.26 0.94
CA LYS A 56 2.13 13.82 0.78
C LYS A 56 2.78 13.25 2.06
N PRO A 57 2.28 12.13 2.62
CA PRO A 57 2.91 11.51 3.77
C PRO A 57 4.34 11.10 3.44
N MET A 58 5.23 11.19 4.43
CA MET A 58 6.62 10.78 4.29
C MET A 58 6.69 9.27 4.01
N GLU A 59 7.60 8.85 3.14
CA GLU A 59 7.77 7.43 2.81
C GLU A 59 8.07 6.63 4.08
N ALA A 60 7.31 5.55 4.29
CA ALA A 60 7.50 4.66 5.43
C ALA A 60 8.90 4.02 5.42
N GLN A 61 9.45 3.75 6.60
CA GLN A 61 10.76 3.12 6.74
C GLN A 61 10.75 1.72 6.09
N LYS A 62 11.75 1.47 5.23
CA LYS A 62 11.93 0.17 4.57
C LYS A 62 12.16 -0.95 5.59
N SER A 63 11.45 -2.05 5.41
CA SER A 63 11.53 -3.25 6.22
C SER A 63 12.87 -3.97 6.01
N ARG A 64 13.49 -4.38 7.12
CA ARG A 64 14.77 -5.10 7.14
C ARG A 64 14.60 -6.62 7.08
N ILE A 65 13.39 -7.12 6.85
CA ILE A 65 13.08 -8.55 6.92
C ILE A 65 14.00 -9.42 6.04
N ASN A 66 14.38 -8.93 4.86
CA ASN A 66 15.21 -9.65 3.90
C ASN A 66 16.69 -9.77 4.35
N SER A 67 17.20 -8.85 5.16
CA SER A 67 18.55 -8.97 5.71
C SER A 67 18.61 -10.06 6.78
N HIS A 68 17.58 -10.14 7.64
CA HIS A 68 17.45 -11.20 8.64
C HIS A 68 17.25 -12.56 7.98
N PHE A 69 16.38 -12.68 6.97
CA PHE A 69 16.20 -13.95 6.26
C PHE A 69 17.50 -14.45 5.62
N SER A 70 18.29 -13.57 5.00
CA SER A 70 19.57 -13.97 4.41
C SER A 70 20.56 -14.50 5.44
N ARG A 71 20.57 -13.94 6.66
CA ARG A 71 21.46 -14.35 7.75
C ARG A 71 21.03 -15.67 8.39
N PHE A 72 19.74 -15.87 8.60
CA PHE A 72 19.19 -17.08 9.24
C PHE A 72 18.91 -18.22 8.26
N TYR A 73 18.92 -17.95 6.96
CA TYR A 73 18.61 -18.96 5.95
C TYR A 73 19.41 -20.26 6.13
N PRO A 74 20.74 -20.25 6.38
CA PRO A 74 21.53 -21.47 6.60
C PRO A 74 21.10 -22.32 7.81
N GLN A 75 20.46 -21.70 8.81
CA GLN A 75 20.02 -22.37 10.04
C GLN A 75 18.60 -22.93 9.92
N ILE A 76 17.81 -22.42 8.97
CA ILE A 76 16.40 -22.78 8.77
C ILE A 76 16.24 -23.83 7.66
N ILE A 77 17.21 -23.94 6.76
CA ILE A 77 17.20 -24.92 5.69
C ILE A 77 17.43 -26.34 6.25
N GLY A 78 16.48 -27.25 5.98
CA GLY A 78 16.60 -28.68 6.35
C GLY A 78 17.76 -29.37 5.62
N PRO A 79 18.25 -30.53 6.10
CA PRO A 79 19.49 -31.16 5.64
C PRO A 79 19.59 -31.23 4.10
N HIS A 80 20.64 -30.61 3.57
CA HIS A 80 20.91 -30.50 2.14
C HIS A 80 22.09 -31.44 1.82
N LYS A 81 21.90 -32.36 0.87
CA LYS A 81 23.05 -33.05 0.25
C LYS A 81 23.82 -31.99 -0.54
N ARG A 82 25.12 -31.86 -0.25
CA ARG A 82 26.07 -31.13 -1.11
C ARG A 82 26.09 -31.73 -2.49
#